data_AF-A0A934LTH1-F1
#
_entry.id   AF-A0A934LTH1-F1
#
_cell.length_a   1.000
_cell.length_b   1.000
_cell.length_c   1.000
_cell.angle_alpha   90.00
_cell.angle_beta   90.00
_cell.angle_gamma   90.00
#
_symmetry.space_group_name_H-M   'P 1'
#
loop_
_entity.id
_entity.type
_entity.pdbx_description
1 polymer ?
#
loop_
_entity_poly.entity_id
_entity_poly.type
_entity_poly.pdbx_seq_one_letter_code
_entity_poly.pdbx_strand_id
1 'polypeptide(L)'
;MGDYTRPVTEIIRQRFSYREYLETPIDGTQQQQLREFMDRNPRGPWEAPQRFELVAALEHDRASLKRLGTYGFIKNPMGFIVGGVHPGEKYLEDFGYVMERFILYATGIGLGTCWLGARLRKAVLRAGCR
;
A
#
# COMPACT_ATOMS: atom_id res chain seq x y z
N MET A 1 -1.80 -4.16 20.90
CA MET A 1 -2.88 -5.17 20.88
C MET A 1 -4.18 -4.41 20.68
N GLY A 2 -4.79 -4.33 19.49
CA GLY A 2 -4.35 -4.72 18.16
C GLY A 2 -4.57 -3.56 17.19
N ASP A 3 -3.70 -3.43 16.20
CA ASP A 3 -3.73 -2.29 15.28
C ASP A 3 -4.89 -2.40 14.25
N TYR A 4 -5.63 -3.51 14.27
CA TYR A 4 -6.65 -3.86 13.29
C TYR A 4 -8.07 -3.75 13.86
N THR A 5 -9.04 -3.45 12.99
CA THR A 5 -10.46 -3.23 13.34
C THR A 5 -11.19 -4.47 13.86
N ARG A 6 -10.63 -5.67 13.67
CA ARG A 6 -11.14 -6.98 14.09
C ARG A 6 -10.00 -8.00 14.14
N PRO A 7 -10.20 -9.25 14.61
CA PRO A 7 -9.13 -10.25 14.68
C PRO A 7 -8.41 -10.41 13.33
N VAL A 8 -7.08 -10.30 13.34
CA VAL A 8 -6.27 -10.34 12.11
C VAL A 8 -6.46 -11.65 11.33
N THR A 9 -6.74 -12.74 12.02
CA THR A 9 -7.04 -14.05 11.43
C THR A 9 -8.31 -14.04 10.56
N GLU A 10 -9.31 -13.22 10.89
CA GLU A 10 -10.51 -13.03 10.07
C GLU A 10 -10.18 -12.20 8.82
N ILE A 11 -9.41 -11.14 8.99
CA ILE A 11 -8.97 -10.26 7.89
C ILE A 11 -8.15 -11.06 6.88
N ILE A 12 -7.20 -11.88 7.34
CA ILE A 12 -6.36 -12.74 6.50
C ILE A 12 -7.24 -13.67 5.64
N ARG A 13 -8.29 -14.26 6.23
CA ARG A 13 -9.22 -15.14 5.49
C ARG A 13 -10.06 -14.39 4.46
N GLN A 14 -10.40 -13.12 4.72
CA GLN A 14 -11.16 -12.28 3.78
C GLN A 14 -10.29 -11.69 2.67
N ARG A 15 -8.99 -11.48 2.92
CA ARG A 15 -8.08 -10.81 1.99
C ARG A 15 -8.03 -11.57 0.66
N PHE A 16 -8.40 -10.86 -0.40
CA PHE A 16 -8.36 -11.35 -1.78
C PHE A 16 -7.70 -10.31 -2.67
N SER A 17 -7.07 -10.76 -3.76
CA SER A 17 -6.38 -9.87 -4.70
C SER A 17 -7.36 -9.34 -5.75
N TYR A 18 -7.98 -8.20 -5.46
CA TYR A 18 -8.93 -7.53 -6.36
C TYR A 18 -8.17 -6.82 -7.49
N ARG A 19 -8.61 -6.99 -8.73
CA ARG A 19 -7.97 -6.37 -9.91
C ARG A 19 -8.95 -5.56 -10.77
N GLU A 20 -10.16 -5.40 -10.27
CA GLU A 20 -11.21 -4.59 -10.87
C GLU A 20 -11.87 -3.81 -9.73
N TYR A 21 -11.93 -2.49 -9.89
CA TYR A 21 -12.36 -1.56 -8.85
C TYR A 21 -13.45 -0.65 -9.39
N LEU A 22 -14.28 -0.13 -8.50
CA LEU A 22 -15.25 0.91 -8.83
C LEU A 22 -14.52 2.19 -9.23
N GLU A 23 -15.11 2.96 -10.14
CA GLU A 23 -14.59 4.28 -10.53
C GLU A 23 -14.91 5.38 -9.51
N THR A 24 -14.83 5.05 -8.23
CA THR A 24 -15.14 5.95 -7.11
C THR A 24 -13.86 6.18 -6.30
N PRO A 25 -13.45 7.44 -6.03
CA PRO A 25 -12.28 7.70 -5.19
C PRO A 25 -12.39 7.00 -3.83
N ILE A 26 -11.24 6.62 -3.27
CA ILE A 26 -11.18 6.12 -1.89
C ILE A 26 -11.73 7.22 -0.96
N ASP A 27 -12.63 6.87 -0.05
CA ASP A 27 -13.20 7.83 0.90
C ASP A 27 -12.11 8.55 1.69
N GLY A 28 -12.28 9.85 1.95
CA GLY A 28 -11.28 10.67 2.65
C GLY A 28 -10.95 10.14 4.06
N THR A 29 -11.95 9.61 4.76
CA THR A 29 -11.78 9.00 6.08
C THR A 29 -10.95 7.73 5.99
N GLN A 30 -11.23 6.87 5.00
CA GLN A 30 -10.46 5.65 4.77
C GLN A 30 -9.01 5.96 4.38
N GLN A 31 -8.78 7.00 3.55
CA GLN A 31 -7.42 7.46 3.21
C GLN A 31 -6.67 7.93 4.45
N GLN A 32 -7.32 8.73 5.32
CA GLN A 32 -6.72 9.21 6.56
C GLN A 32 -6.38 8.05 7.50
N GLN A 33 -7.34 7.14 7.73
CA GLN A 33 -7.14 5.95 8.55
C GLN A 33 -5.95 5.10 8.07
N LEU A 34 -5.81 4.92 6.76
CA LEU A 34 -4.70 4.16 6.18
C LEU A 34 -3.36 4.88 6.35
N ARG A 35 -3.31 6.20 6.13
CA ARG A 35 -2.10 7.02 6.35
C ARG A 35 -1.65 6.96 7.82
N GLU A 36 -2.56 7.18 8.75
CA GLU A 36 -2.27 7.10 10.20
C GLU A 36 -1.82 5.70 10.65
N PHE A 37 -2.34 4.65 10.02
CA PHE A 37 -1.86 3.30 10.26
C PHE A 37 -0.45 3.09 9.72
N MET A 38 -0.15 3.58 8.52
CA MET A 38 1.17 3.49 7.90
C MET A 38 2.23 4.24 8.73
N ASP A 39 1.92 5.46 9.16
CA ASP A 39 2.85 6.31 9.92
C ASP A 39 3.17 5.72 11.30
N ARG A 40 2.21 5.06 11.94
CA ARG A 40 2.43 4.36 13.22
C ARG A 40 3.17 3.04 13.08
N ASN A 41 3.21 2.46 11.88
CA ASN A 41 3.74 1.12 11.63
C ASN A 41 4.81 1.10 10.53
N PRO A 42 5.86 1.96 10.59
CA PRO A 42 6.78 2.15 9.49
C PRO A 42 7.85 1.05 9.36
N ARG A 43 7.96 0.13 10.34
CA ARG A 43 9.05 -0.85 10.44
C ARG A 43 8.54 -2.26 10.70
N GLY A 44 9.29 -3.24 10.21
CA GLY A 44 9.09 -4.65 10.52
C GLY A 44 10.12 -5.17 11.53
N PRO A 45 10.18 -6.49 11.76
CA PRO A 45 11.03 -7.12 12.78
C PRO A 45 12.53 -6.90 12.61
N TRP A 46 12.99 -6.59 11.39
CA TRP A 46 14.41 -6.33 11.10
C TRP A 46 14.73 -4.83 11.03
N GLU A 47 13.76 -3.97 11.35
CA GLU A 47 13.90 -2.51 11.42
C GLU A 47 14.51 -1.86 10.17
N ALA A 48 14.36 -2.49 9.00
CA ALA A 48 14.97 -2.03 7.77
C ALA A 48 14.49 -0.60 7.43
N PRO A 49 15.38 0.33 7.04
CA PRO A 49 14.99 1.68 6.64
C PRO A 49 14.12 1.64 5.39
N GLN A 50 12.84 1.91 5.56
CA GLN A 50 11.82 1.85 4.52
C GLN A 50 10.89 3.07 4.59
N ARG A 51 10.35 3.44 3.44
CA ARG A 51 9.40 4.55 3.28
C ARG A 51 8.24 4.05 2.44
N PHE A 52 7.03 4.37 2.86
CA PHE A 52 5.81 4.10 2.11
C PHE A 52 4.99 5.36 1.96
N GLU A 53 4.26 5.46 0.85
CA GLU A 53 3.34 6.55 0.58
C GLU A 53 2.05 6.02 -0.03
N LEU A 54 0.92 6.57 0.42
CA LEU A 54 -0.37 6.41 -0.25
C LEU A 54 -0.50 7.46 -1.34
N VAL A 55 -0.49 7.02 -2.60
CA VAL A 55 -0.76 7.82 -3.79
C VAL A 55 -2.19 7.49 -4.24
N ALA A 56 -3.17 8.26 -3.76
CA ALA A 56 -4.57 8.10 -4.12
C ALA A 56 -4.92 8.94 -5.35
N ALA A 57 -5.82 8.42 -6.20
CA ALA A 57 -6.33 9.20 -7.32
C ALA A 57 -7.24 10.31 -6.78
N LEU A 58 -6.87 11.57 -6.98
CA LEU A 58 -7.88 12.61 -7.20
C LEU A 58 -8.41 12.43 -8.63
N GLU A 59 -9.64 12.88 -8.93
CA GLU A 59 -10.22 12.75 -10.29
C GLU A 59 -9.26 13.23 -11.39
N HIS A 60 -8.49 14.29 -11.11
CA HIS A 60 -7.51 14.88 -12.02
C HIS A 60 -6.22 14.07 -12.19
N ASP A 61 -5.90 13.16 -11.25
CA ASP A 61 -4.63 12.44 -11.19
C ASP A 61 -4.71 10.99 -11.72
N ARG A 62 -5.87 10.54 -12.20
CA ARG A 62 -6.03 9.19 -12.78
C ARG A 62 -5.03 8.89 -13.90
N ALA A 63 -4.62 9.90 -14.67
CA ALA A 63 -3.63 9.74 -15.75
C ALA A 63 -2.19 9.55 -15.22
N SER A 64 -1.84 10.10 -14.06
CA SER A 64 -0.53 9.90 -13.44
C SER A 64 -0.41 8.48 -12.87
N LEU A 65 -1.51 7.93 -12.34
CA LEU A 65 -1.61 6.56 -11.87
C LEU A 65 -1.39 5.50 -12.96
N LYS A 66 -1.88 5.73 -14.19
CA LYS A 66 -1.63 4.83 -15.33
C LYS A 66 -0.14 4.66 -15.64
N ARG A 67 0.69 5.68 -15.33
CA ARG A 67 2.15 5.63 -15.54
C ARG A 67 2.88 4.75 -14.51
N LEU A 68 2.22 4.36 -13.41
CA LEU A 68 2.78 3.43 -12.41
C LEU A 68 2.74 1.96 -12.85
N GLY A 69 2.31 1.67 -14.08
CA GLY A 69 2.57 0.39 -14.73
C GLY A 69 1.57 -0.70 -14.34
N THR A 70 0.27 -0.43 -14.44
CA THR A 70 -0.73 -1.50 -14.26
C THR A 70 -0.76 -2.51 -15.42
N TYR A 71 0.07 -2.35 -16.46
CA TYR A 71 0.21 -3.25 -17.62
C TYR A 71 -1.14 -3.77 -18.20
N GLY A 72 -2.23 -3.00 -18.05
CA GLY A 72 -3.58 -3.41 -18.43
C GLY A 72 -4.23 -4.52 -17.57
N PHE A 73 -3.55 -5.02 -16.53
CA PHE A 73 -4.04 -6.09 -15.67
C PHE A 73 -4.95 -5.62 -14.52
N ILE A 74 -4.90 -4.33 -14.18
CA ILE A 74 -5.77 -3.74 -13.17
C ILE A 74 -6.68 -2.72 -13.82
N LYS A 75 -8.00 -2.94 -13.68
CA LYS A 75 -9.03 -2.01 -14.12
C LYS A 75 -9.35 -1.01 -13.02
N ASN A 76 -9.30 0.27 -13.36
CA ASN A 76 -9.72 1.39 -12.51
C ASN A 76 -9.02 1.51 -11.15
N PRO A 77 -7.66 1.47 -11.07
CA PRO A 77 -6.98 1.64 -9.79
C PRO A 77 -7.30 3.01 -9.16
N MET A 78 -7.80 3.01 -7.93
CA MET A 78 -8.17 4.23 -7.20
C MET A 78 -7.07 4.77 -6.28
N GLY A 79 -5.97 4.02 -6.14
CA GLY A 79 -4.78 4.45 -5.42
C GLY A 79 -3.73 3.36 -5.37
N PHE A 80 -2.53 3.73 -4.94
CA PHE A 80 -1.39 2.84 -4.75
C PHE A 80 -0.74 3.09 -3.40
N ILE A 81 -0.35 2.02 -2.72
CA ILE A 81 0.68 2.09 -1.69
C ILE A 81 2.00 1.82 -2.39
N VAL A 82 2.87 2.82 -2.44
CA VAL A 82 4.21 2.69 -3.02
C VAL A 82 5.22 2.66 -1.89
N GLY A 83 6.25 1.83 -2.03
CA GLY A 83 7.26 1.69 -1.00
C GLY A 83 8.66 1.56 -1.58
N GLY A 84 9.65 2.01 -0.80
CA GLY A 84 11.07 1.85 -1.09
C GLY A 84 11.80 1.44 0.18
N VAL A 85 12.82 0.58 0.03
CA VAL A 85 13.62 0.08 1.14
C VAL A 85 15.10 0.12 0.75
N HIS A 86 15.95 0.46 1.72
CA HIS A 86 17.41 0.41 1.54
C HIS A 86 17.91 -1.04 1.66
N PRO A 87 18.85 -1.49 0.80
CA PRO A 87 19.46 -2.80 0.95
C PRO A 87 20.10 -2.98 2.33
N GLY A 88 19.92 -4.14 2.93
CA GLY A 88 20.43 -4.48 4.26
C GLY A 88 20.17 -5.94 4.60
N GLU A 89 20.31 -6.32 5.86
CA GLU A 89 19.89 -7.64 6.31
C GLU A 89 18.37 -7.76 6.24
N LYS A 90 17.86 -8.82 5.59
CA LYS A 90 16.43 -9.16 5.55
C LYS A 90 15.48 -8.03 5.09
N TYR A 91 16.03 -7.04 4.38
CA TYR A 91 15.31 -5.83 3.99
C TYR A 91 14.09 -6.08 3.09
N LEU A 92 14.13 -7.12 2.25
CA LEU A 92 12.98 -7.50 1.41
C LEU A 92 11.90 -8.23 2.21
N GLU A 93 12.30 -9.10 3.13
CA GLU A 93 11.38 -9.75 4.06
C GLU A 93 10.69 -8.70 4.96
N ASP A 94 11.45 -7.72 5.45
CA ASP A 94 10.93 -6.64 6.28
C ASP A 94 9.96 -5.74 5.49
N PHE A 95 10.31 -5.40 4.25
CA PHE A 95 9.43 -4.67 3.34
C PHE A 95 8.13 -5.44 3.05
N GLY A 96 8.25 -6.75 2.79
CA GLY A 96 7.12 -7.63 2.57
C GLY A 96 6.19 -7.68 3.76
N TYR A 97 6.76 -7.80 4.96
CA TYR A 97 6.03 -7.80 6.21
C TYR A 97 5.25 -6.50 6.42
N VAL A 98 5.91 -5.35 6.30
CA VAL A 98 5.25 -4.04 6.50
C VAL A 98 4.16 -3.79 5.46
N MET A 99 4.42 -4.10 4.19
CA MET A 99 3.41 -3.95 3.14
C MET A 99 2.19 -4.86 3.38
N GLU A 100 2.38 -6.11 3.83
CA GLU A 100 1.26 -7.00 4.15
C GLU A 100 0.44 -6.46 5.33
N ARG A 101 1.06 -5.83 6.33
CA ARG A 101 0.32 -5.14 7.41
C ARG A 101 -0.61 -4.06 6.86
N PHE A 102 -0.15 -3.28 5.89
CA PHE A 102 -0.97 -2.24 5.26
C PHE A 102 -2.11 -2.84 4.42
N ILE A 103 -1.84 -3.93 3.71
CA ILE A 103 -2.85 -4.68 2.95
C ILE A 103 -3.94 -5.23 3.88
N LEU A 104 -3.56 -5.80 5.02
CA LEU A 104 -4.51 -6.34 5.99
C LEU A 104 -5.31 -5.21 6.65
N TYR A 105 -4.68 -4.09 7.00
CA TYR A 105 -5.41 -2.94 7.52
C TYR A 105 -6.43 -2.39 6.52
N ALA A 106 -6.02 -2.18 5.26
CA ALA A 106 -6.90 -1.76 4.17
C ALA A 106 -8.09 -2.72 4.02
N THR A 107 -7.84 -4.04 4.05
CA THR A 107 -8.89 -5.07 4.04
C THR A 107 -9.83 -4.95 5.26
N GLY A 108 -9.28 -4.65 6.43
CA GLY A 108 -10.03 -4.44 7.68
C GLY A 108 -10.98 -3.25 7.65
N ILE A 109 -10.66 -2.20 6.89
CA ILE A 109 -11.51 -1.01 6.68
C ILE A 109 -12.36 -1.08 5.40
N GLY A 110 -12.41 -2.24 4.73
CA GLY A 110 -13.29 -2.49 3.59
C GLY A 110 -12.72 -2.15 2.22
N LEU A 111 -11.40 -1.91 2.10
CA LEU A 111 -10.74 -1.68 0.81
C LEU A 111 -10.25 -3.00 0.21
N GLY A 112 -10.52 -3.19 -1.08
CA GLY A 112 -9.85 -4.23 -1.87
C GLY A 112 -8.43 -3.81 -2.25
N THR A 113 -7.50 -4.76 -2.30
CA THR A 113 -6.11 -4.50 -2.70
C THR A 113 -5.59 -5.59 -3.64
N CYS A 114 -4.48 -5.32 -4.34
CA CYS A 114 -3.68 -6.34 -4.98
C CYS A 114 -2.20 -5.97 -5.00
N TRP A 115 -1.34 -6.98 -4.92
CA TRP A 115 0.10 -6.79 -5.00
C TRP A 115 0.56 -6.66 -6.45
N LEU A 116 1.42 -5.68 -6.71
CA LEU A 116 2.12 -5.51 -7.98
C LEU A 116 3.61 -5.76 -7.81
N GLY A 117 4.10 -6.86 -8.39
CA GLY A 117 5.52 -7.24 -8.37
C GLY A 117 6.37 -6.47 -9.39
N ALA A 118 6.22 -5.14 -9.48
CA ALA A 118 6.96 -4.31 -10.42
C ALA A 118 8.09 -3.57 -9.71
N ARG A 119 9.31 -3.63 -10.25
CA ARG A 119 10.37 -2.65 -9.91
C ARG A 119 9.97 -1.30 -10.50
N LEU A 120 9.41 -0.43 -9.67
CA LEU A 120 9.17 0.96 -10.05
C LEU A 120 10.52 1.67 -10.22
N ARG A 121 10.68 2.42 -11.32
CA ARG A 121 11.84 3.30 -11.49
C ARG A 121 11.85 4.32 -10.35
N LYS A 122 13.05 4.68 -9.85
CA LYS A 122 13.30 5.58 -8.69
C LYS A 122 12.57 6.94 -8.71
N ALA A 123 11.87 7.30 -9.78
CA ALA A 123 11.22 8.60 -9.96
C ALA A 123 9.95 8.81 -9.10
N VAL A 124 9.34 7.75 -8.54
CA VAL A 124 8.09 7.86 -7.78
C VAL A 124 8.33 8.31 -6.33
N LEU A 125 9.37 7.78 -5.69
CA LEU A 125 9.82 8.21 -4.37
C LEU A 125 11.04 9.11 -4.56
N ARG A 126 10.88 10.43 -4.37
CA ARG A 126 12.03 11.34 -4.40
C ARG A 126 13.01 10.94 -3.30
N ALA A 127 14.27 10.74 -3.67
CA ALA A 127 15.36 10.54 -2.72
C ALA A 127 15.50 11.80 -1.87
N GLY A 128 15.03 11.71 -0.63
CA GLY A 128 15.04 12.77 0.36
C GLY A 128 14.99 12.13 1.73
N CYS A 129 16.05 11.41 2.07
CA CYS A 129 16.40 11.05 3.44
C CYS A 129 17.90 11.37 3.57
N ARG A 130 18.20 12.34 4.43
CA ARG A 130 19.45 12.30 5.18
C ARG A 130 19.26 11.33 6.33
#